data_AF-A0A1A7MMP5-F1
#
_entry.id   AF-A0A1A7MMP5-F1
#
_cell.length_a   1.000
_cell.length_b   1.000
_cell.length_c   1.000
_cell.angle_alpha   90.00
_cell.angle_beta   90.00
_cell.angle_gamma   90.00
#
_symmetry.space_group_name_H-M   'P 1'
#
loop_
_entity.id
_entity.type
_entity.pdbx_description
1 polymer ?
#
loop_
_entity_poly.entity_id
_entity_poly.type
_entity_poly.pdbx_seq_one_letter_code
_entity_poly.pdbx_strand_id
1 'polypeptide(L)'
;MPIGKIPQSSYYDKYNRPTAALYRARQPYIVKNALTGLAIFGFAIGVYSFTIRAVAQDEFEDVVVPDAPATPGHAPHTSNVRQVASK
;
A
#
# COMPACT_ATOMS: atom_id res chain seq x y z
N MET A 1 8.52 29.86 51.67
CA MET A 1 8.96 28.67 50.90
C MET A 1 9.17 29.13 49.47
N PRO A 2 10.35 28.97 48.86
CA PRO A 2 10.54 29.43 47.49
C PRO A 2 9.66 28.59 46.56
N ILE A 3 8.80 29.24 45.78
CA ILE A 3 7.99 28.62 44.73
C ILE A 3 8.95 28.27 43.58
N GLY A 4 9.78 27.25 43.80
CA GLY A 4 10.69 26.70 42.81
C GLY A 4 9.87 26.06 41.69
N LYS A 5 10.21 26.38 40.45
CA LYS A 5 9.56 25.88 39.23
C LYS A 5 9.24 24.39 39.37
N ILE A 6 7.96 24.05 39.24
CA ILE A 6 7.48 22.65 39.16
C ILE A 6 8.25 21.99 38.00
N PRO A 7 8.87 20.82 38.19
CA PRO A 7 9.57 20.15 37.11
C PRO A 7 8.60 19.92 35.96
N GLN A 8 8.96 20.38 34.76
CA GLN A 8 8.18 20.13 33.55
C GLN A 8 8.09 18.61 33.36
N SER A 9 6.93 18.03 33.65
CA SER A 9 6.64 16.60 33.55
C SER A 9 6.48 16.11 32.10
N SER A 10 6.75 16.98 31.14
CA SER A 10 6.64 16.68 29.71
C SER A 10 7.84 15.85 29.24
N TYR A 11 7.55 14.85 28.42
CA TYR A 11 8.56 14.06 27.69
C TYR A 11 9.28 14.84 26.59
N TYR A 12 8.82 16.06 26.31
CA TYR A 12 9.34 16.95 25.29
C TYR A 12 9.70 18.30 25.89
N ASP A 13 10.81 18.88 25.44
CA ASP A 13 11.24 20.23 25.80
C ASP A 13 10.42 21.30 25.07
N LYS A 14 10.57 22.58 25.44
CA LYS A 14 9.91 23.75 24.83
C LYS A 14 10.14 23.89 23.32
N TYR A 15 11.18 23.25 22.78
CA TYR A 15 11.46 23.18 21.35
C TYR A 15 10.96 21.88 20.69
N ASN A 16 10.06 21.16 21.35
CA ASN A 16 9.53 19.86 20.94
C ASN A 16 10.61 18.77 20.74
N ARG A 17 11.73 18.88 21.46
CA ARG A 17 12.83 17.90 21.41
C ARG A 17 12.59 16.80 22.44
N PRO A 18 12.81 15.52 22.12
CA PRO A 18 12.73 14.43 23.09
C PRO A 18 13.71 14.66 24.24
N THR A 19 13.24 14.54 25.47
CA THR A 19 14.11 14.62 26.66
C THR A 19 14.71 13.25 27.00
N ALA A 20 15.72 13.23 27.88
CA ALA A 20 16.37 11.99 28.34
C ALA A 20 15.37 10.97 28.94
N ALA A 21 14.30 11.44 29.58
CA ALA A 21 13.24 10.61 30.12
C ALA A 21 12.52 9.80 29.02
N LEU A 22 12.27 10.41 27.86
CA LEU A 22 11.60 9.75 26.74
C LEU A 22 12.51 8.70 26.09
N TYR A 23 13.79 9.00 25.92
CA TYR A 23 14.74 8.04 25.37
C TYR A 23 14.84 6.79 26.24
N ARG A 24 14.95 6.94 27.58
CA ARG A 24 14.95 5.81 28.51
C ARG A 24 13.67 4.99 28.43
N ALA A 25 12.50 5.65 28.35
CA ALA A 25 11.22 4.97 28.22
C ALA A 25 11.12 4.15 26.91
N ARG A 26 11.79 4.58 25.84
CA ARG A 26 11.75 3.92 24.53
C ARG A 26 12.83 2.86 24.30
N GLN A 27 13.95 2.91 25.03
CA GLN A 27 15.05 1.93 24.94
C GLN A 27 14.60 0.47 24.77
N PRO A 28 13.66 -0.08 25.59
CA PRO A 28 13.31 -1.49 25.49
C PRO A 28 12.56 -1.89 24.21
N TYR A 29 11.98 -0.92 23.48
CA TYR A 29 11.15 -1.18 22.31
C TYR A 29 11.88 -0.92 20.98
N ILE A 30 13.03 -0.21 20.99
CA ILE A 30 13.76 0.12 19.76
C ILE A 30 14.15 -1.16 19.01
N VAL A 31 14.77 -2.12 19.71
CA VAL A 31 15.22 -3.37 19.10
C VAL A 31 14.04 -4.24 18.67
N LYS A 32 13.03 -4.38 19.53
CA LYS A 32 11.85 -5.23 19.27
C LYS A 32 11.07 -4.71 18.06
N ASN A 33 10.81 -3.40 18.02
CA ASN A 33 10.08 -2.78 16.92
C ASN A 33 10.89 -2.77 15.62
N ALA A 34 12.20 -2.58 15.69
CA ALA A 34 13.07 -2.68 14.51
C ALA A 34 13.03 -4.10 13.92
N LEU A 35 13.10 -5.13 14.77
CA LEU A 35 13.02 -6.52 14.34
C LEU A 35 11.66 -6.85 13.71
N THR A 36 10.57 -6.41 14.34
CA THR A 36 9.21 -6.56 13.77
C THR A 36 9.09 -5.81 12.44
N GLY A 37 9.60 -4.59 12.35
CA GLY A 37 9.61 -3.81 11.12
C GLY A 37 10.38 -4.50 9.99
N LEU A 38 11.56 -5.04 10.29
CA LEU A 38 12.35 -5.82 9.34
C LEU A 38 11.65 -7.10 8.90
N ALA A 39 10.96 -7.80 9.80
CA ALA A 39 10.20 -8.99 9.47
C ALA A 39 9.05 -8.67 8.50
N ILE A 40 8.27 -7.61 8.79
CA ILE A 40 7.17 -7.16 7.92
C ILE A 40 7.71 -6.72 6.56
N PHE A 41 8.80 -5.93 6.55
CA PHE A 41 9.42 -5.44 5.33
C PHE A 41 9.96 -6.58 4.46
N GLY A 42 10.67 -7.53 5.07
CA GLY A 42 11.18 -8.72 4.39
C GLY A 42 10.06 -9.61 3.84
N PHE A 43 8.99 -9.79 4.60
CA PHE A 43 7.80 -10.52 4.13
C PHE A 43 7.17 -9.84 2.90
N ALA A 44 6.97 -8.53 2.93
CA ALA A 44 6.39 -7.78 1.83
C ALA A 44 7.26 -7.87 0.56
N ILE A 45 8.57 -7.66 0.67
CA ILE A 45 9.50 -7.80 -0.46
C ILE A 45 9.52 -9.24 -0.97
N GLY A 46 9.49 -10.22 -0.06
CA GLY A 46 9.44 -11.64 -0.40
C GLY A 46 8.23 -11.97 -1.26
N VAL A 47 7.03 -11.56 -0.83
CA VAL A 47 5.80 -11.73 -1.61
C VAL A 47 5.90 -11.03 -2.96
N TYR A 48 6.29 -9.76 -3.00
CA TYR A 48 6.42 -8.99 -4.24
C TYR A 48 7.39 -9.62 -5.24
N SER A 49 8.54 -10.07 -4.76
CA SER A 49 9.57 -10.68 -5.61
C SER A 49 9.14 -12.07 -6.07
N PHE A 50 8.48 -12.83 -5.20
CA PHE A 50 7.93 -14.13 -5.52
C PHE A 50 6.84 -14.04 -6.57
N THR A 51 5.90 -13.09 -6.46
CA THR A 51 4.82 -12.95 -7.44
C THR A 51 5.34 -12.60 -8.82
N ILE A 52 6.35 -11.72 -8.94
CA ILE A 52 7.00 -11.46 -10.23
C ILE A 52 7.59 -12.75 -10.80
N ARG A 53 8.33 -13.53 -10.01
CA ARG A 53 8.97 -14.77 -10.50
C ARG A 53 7.96 -15.86 -10.84
N ALA A 54 6.89 -15.98 -10.05
CA ALA A 54 5.86 -17.00 -10.24
C ALA A 54 4.98 -16.69 -11.46
N VAL A 55 4.63 -15.42 -11.69
CA VAL A 55 3.79 -15.01 -12.82
C VAL A 55 4.60 -14.85 -14.11
N ALA A 56 5.86 -14.41 -14.04
CA ALA A 56 6.69 -14.23 -15.24
C ALA A 56 7.05 -15.55 -15.96
N GLN A 57 6.74 -16.71 -15.37
CA GLN A 57 6.89 -18.00 -16.02
C GLN A 57 5.68 -18.39 -16.87
N ASP A 58 4.60 -17.61 -16.85
CA ASP A 58 3.42 -17.87 -17.66
C ASP A 58 3.69 -17.47 -19.12
N GLU A 59 3.88 -18.47 -19.98
CA GLU A 59 4.10 -18.30 -21.42
C GLU A 59 2.70 -18.20 -22.06
N PHE A 60 2.22 -16.98 -22.30
CA PHE A 60 0.89 -16.71 -22.88
C PHE A 60 0.76 -17.13 -24.36
N GLU A 61 1.36 -18.26 -24.76
CA GLU A 61 1.39 -18.73 -26.15
C GLU A 61 0.03 -19.19 -26.67
N ASP A 62 -0.87 -19.61 -25.77
CA ASP A 62 -2.24 -20.02 -26.11
C ASP A 62 -3.18 -18.82 -26.35
N VAL A 63 -2.73 -17.59 -26.06
CA VAL A 63 -3.52 -16.39 -26.29
C VAL A 63 -3.27 -15.86 -27.70
N VAL A 64 -4.16 -16.21 -28.63
CA VAL A 64 -4.17 -15.65 -29.98
C VAL A 64 -4.51 -14.16 -29.91
N VAL A 65 -3.54 -13.29 -30.18
CA VAL A 65 -3.78 -11.84 -30.27
C VAL A 65 -4.45 -11.55 -31.61
N PRO A 66 -5.71 -11.09 -31.64
CA PRO A 66 -6.36 -10.77 -32.91
C PRO A 66 -5.75 -9.49 -33.51
N ASP A 67 -5.40 -9.54 -34.79
CA ASP A 67 -4.78 -8.45 -35.55
C ASP A 67 -5.64 -7.17 -35.62
N ALA A 68 -6.93 -7.29 -35.32
CA ALA A 68 -7.87 -6.18 -35.29
C ALA A 68 -8.66 -6.18 -33.97
N PRO A 69 -9.00 -4.99 -33.42
CA PRO A 69 -9.88 -4.89 -32.26
C PRO A 69 -11.14 -5.71 -32.50
N ALA A 70 -11.50 -6.56 -31.53
CA ALA A 70 -12.72 -7.35 -31.62
C ALA A 70 -13.90 -6.41 -31.95
N THR A 71 -14.56 -6.66 -33.07
CA THR A 71 -15.82 -5.98 -33.38
C THR A 71 -16.75 -6.28 -32.21
N PRO A 72 -17.26 -5.27 -31.48
CA PRO A 72 -18.13 -5.53 -30.35
C PRO A 72 -19.27 -6.41 -30.84
N GLY A 73 -19.33 -7.63 -30.29
CA GLY A 73 -20.33 -8.61 -30.68
C GLY A 73 -21.71 -7.97 -30.60
N HIS A 74 -22.49 -8.10 -31.65
CA HIS A 74 -23.85 -7.57 -31.71
C HIS A 74 -24.64 -8.10 -30.51
N ALA A 75 -24.78 -7.27 -29.49
CA ALA A 75 -25.59 -7.59 -28.33
C ALA A 75 -27.03 -7.76 -28.83
N PRO A 76 -27.68 -8.92 -28.60
CA PRO A 76 -28.95 -9.30 -29.23
C PRO A 76 -30.16 -8.43 -28.85
N HIS A 77 -29.95 -7.29 -28.19
CA HIS A 77 -30.97 -6.36 -27.70
C HIS A 77 -30.81 -4.93 -28.23
N THR A 78 -29.87 -4.65 -29.14
CA THR A 78 -29.79 -3.34 -29.81
C THR A 78 -30.75 -3.29 -31.01
N SER A 79 -32.04 -3.12 -30.71
CA SER A 79 -33.03 -2.81 -31.73
C SER A 79 -32.74 -1.41 -32.31
N ASN A 80 -32.39 -1.36 -33.59
CA ASN A 80 -32.20 -0.10 -34.31
C ASN A 80 -33.55 0.60 -34.48
N VAL A 81 -33.86 1.59 -33.64
CA VAL A 81 -35.05 2.46 -33.67
C VAL A 81 -35.24 3.21 -35.01
N ARG A 82 -34.28 3.12 -35.94
CA ARG A 82 -34.27 3.84 -37.21
C ARG A 82 -35.24 3.31 -38.28
N GLN A 83 -35.82 2.11 -38.13
CA GLN A 83 -36.73 1.55 -39.14
C GLN A 83 -38.17 2.12 -39.11
N VAL A 84 -38.55 2.90 -38.09
CA VAL A 84 -39.92 3.44 -37.97
C VAL A 84 -40.09 4.80 -38.66
N ALA A 85 -39.01 5.45 -39.13
CA ALA A 85 -39.04 6.80 -39.68
C ALA A 85 -39.19 6.88 -41.22
N SER A 86 -39.51 5.77 -41.90
CA SER A 86 -39.72 5.76 -43.35
C SER A 86 -40.99 4.99 -43.70
N LYS A 87 -42.15 5.59 -43.40
CA LYS A 87 -43.42 5.33 -44.07
C LYS A 87 -44.02 6.66 -44.50
#